data_AF-A0A7C4JEM8-F1
#
_entry.id   AF-A0A7C4JEM8-F1
#
_cell.length_a   1.000
_cell.length_b   1.000
_cell.length_c   1.000
_cell.angle_alpha   90.00
_cell.angle_beta   90.00
_cell.angle_gamma   90.00
#
_symmetry.space_group_name_H-M   'P 1'
#
loop_
_entity.id
_entity.type
_entity.pdbx_description
1 polymer ?
#
loop_
_entity_poly.entity_id
_entity_poly.type
_entity_poly.pdbx_seq_one_letter_code
_entity_poly.pdbx_strand_id
1 'polypeptide(L)'
;MVCKLGEKSEGKVFIKRSEVVGKQVVEKRGYVIGTVKDLSFSLTPEGVELAISVDSAGRELNIPWADIQAIGDVVLLKSQYEKPSPPPTLVTPPTVPTPPPVGTGLEKICPYCEFKNPPDAKFCVRCGRRLPS
;
A
#
# COMPACT_ATOMS: atom_id res chain seq x y z
N MET A 1 20.70 -30.11 28.78
CA MET A 1 19.37 -29.51 28.52
C MET A 1 19.36 -29.08 27.05
N VAL A 2 18.51 -29.73 26.23
CA VAL A 2 17.91 -29.32 24.93
C VAL A 2 18.81 -28.79 23.79
N CYS A 3 18.69 -29.17 22.52
CA CYS A 3 17.71 -29.98 21.78
C CYS A 3 18.44 -30.66 20.60
N LYS A 4 18.30 -31.98 20.47
CA LYS A 4 18.24 -32.62 19.15
C LYS A 4 16.84 -32.37 18.61
N LEU A 5 16.72 -31.80 17.42
CA LEU A 5 15.67 -32.14 16.46
C LEU A 5 16.06 -31.58 15.08
N GLY A 6 16.77 -32.41 14.33
CA GLY A 6 16.86 -32.30 12.88
C GLY A 6 15.99 -33.39 12.30
N GLU A 7 14.67 -33.25 12.41
CA GLU A 7 13.70 -34.18 11.83
C GLU A 7 13.08 -33.53 10.59
N LYS A 8 13.54 -34.05 9.44
CA LYS A 8 12.98 -33.83 8.12
C LYS A 8 11.58 -34.47 8.09
N SER A 9 10.53 -33.66 8.18
CA SER A 9 9.13 -34.11 8.06
C SER A 9 8.57 -33.68 6.71
N GLU A 10 8.05 -34.65 5.96
CA GLU A 10 7.36 -34.44 4.69
C GLU A 10 6.26 -33.38 4.85
N GLY A 11 6.36 -32.29 4.07
CA GLY A 11 5.29 -31.30 3.89
C GLY A 11 5.18 -30.18 4.92
N LYS A 12 5.93 -30.18 6.03
CA LYS A 12 5.91 -29.08 7.02
C LYS A 12 7.26 -28.39 7.07
N VAL A 13 7.35 -27.21 6.44
CA VAL A 13 8.53 -26.36 6.54
C VAL A 13 8.49 -25.65 7.89
N PHE A 14 9.36 -26.05 8.82
CA PHE A 14 9.59 -25.32 10.06
C PHE A 14 10.73 -24.35 9.82
N ILE A 15 10.44 -23.04 9.86
CA ILE A 15 11.45 -22.01 9.70
C ILE A 15 11.63 -21.31 11.05
N LYS A 16 12.87 -21.25 11.54
CA LYS A 16 13.18 -20.50 12.76
C LYS A 16 13.42 -19.03 12.45
N ARG A 17 13.04 -18.15 13.37
CA ARG A 17 13.36 -16.70 13.28
C ARG A 17 14.84 -16.45 13.00
N SER A 18 15.72 -17.16 13.71
CA SER A 18 17.18 -17.04 13.56
C SER A 18 17.70 -17.44 12.18
N GLU A 19 16.95 -18.24 11.42
CA GLU A 19 17.35 -18.73 10.10
C GLU A 19 16.94 -17.74 8.98
N VAL A 20 15.91 -16.91 9.22
CA VAL A 20 15.40 -15.92 8.25
C VAL A 20 15.96 -14.53 8.51
N VAL A 21 16.13 -14.14 9.77
CA VAL A 21 16.63 -12.81 10.14
C VAL A 21 18.07 -12.64 9.66
N GLY A 22 18.36 -11.49 9.04
CA GLY A 22 19.67 -11.18 8.45
C GLY A 22 19.88 -11.72 7.03
N LYS A 23 18.94 -12.49 6.47
CA LYS A 23 19.01 -12.93 5.07
C LYS A 23 18.65 -11.80 4.11
N GLN A 24 19.25 -11.82 2.92
CA GLN A 24 18.85 -10.90 1.85
C GLN A 24 17.57 -11.41 1.18
N VAL A 25 16.65 -10.49 0.94
CA VAL A 25 15.45 -10.76 0.16
C VAL A 25 15.71 -10.35 -1.27
N VAL A 26 15.56 -11.30 -2.17
CA VAL A 26 15.81 -11.15 -3.59
C VAL A 26 14.52 -11.45 -4.34
N GLU A 27 14.22 -10.61 -5.31
CA GLU A 27 13.07 -10.77 -6.18
C GLU A 27 13.38 -11.73 -7.35
N LYS A 28 12.37 -12.24 -8.04
CA LYS A 28 12.53 -13.14 -9.21
C LYS A 28 13.44 -12.58 -10.33
N ARG A 29 13.57 -11.25 -10.47
CA ARG A 29 14.48 -10.62 -11.44
C ARG A 29 15.94 -10.54 -10.97
N GLY A 30 16.25 -10.98 -9.76
CA GLY A 30 17.58 -10.91 -9.16
C GLY A 30 17.87 -9.58 -8.45
N TYR A 31 16.87 -8.72 -8.25
CA TYR A 31 17.03 -7.48 -7.48
C TYR A 31 16.98 -7.74 -5.98
N VAL A 32 17.96 -7.18 -5.25
CA VAL A 32 18.00 -7.22 -3.79
C VAL A 32 17.06 -6.14 -3.25
N ILE A 33 16.00 -6.57 -2.57
CA ILE A 33 15.00 -5.68 -1.95
C ILE A 33 15.56 -5.09 -0.66
N GLY A 34 16.23 -5.92 0.13
CA GLY A 34 16.80 -5.51 1.41
C GLY A 34 17.15 -6.70 2.29
N THR A 35 17.33 -6.44 3.58
CA THR A 35 17.71 -7.44 4.58
C THR A 35 16.54 -7.70 5.52
N VAL A 36 16.23 -8.96 5.79
CA VAL A 36 15.18 -9.31 6.76
C VAL A 36 15.58 -8.83 8.14
N LYS A 37 14.78 -7.94 8.70
CA LYS A 37 14.92 -7.41 10.06
C LYS A 37 14.21 -8.30 11.06
N ASP A 38 12.97 -8.70 10.78
CA ASP A 38 12.21 -9.56 11.69
C ASP A 38 11.04 -10.34 11.04
N LEU A 39 10.37 -11.16 11.85
CA LEU A 39 9.14 -11.86 11.50
C LEU A 39 7.98 -11.20 12.23
N SER A 40 7.01 -10.73 11.45
CA SER A 40 5.74 -10.21 11.92
C SER A 40 4.64 -11.23 11.69
N PHE A 41 3.61 -11.20 12.54
CA PHE A 41 2.40 -11.97 12.33
C PHE A 41 1.19 -11.07 12.62
N SER A 42 0.17 -11.19 11.78
CA SER A 42 -1.12 -10.52 11.93
C SER A 42 -2.13 -11.54 12.42
N LEU A 43 -2.80 -11.22 13.53
CA LEU A 43 -3.90 -12.01 14.06
C LEU A 43 -5.19 -11.54 13.41
N THR A 44 -5.78 -12.36 12.55
CA THR A 44 -7.09 -12.11 11.96
C THR A 44 -8.10 -13.08 12.59
N PRO A 45 -9.42 -12.76 12.56
CA PRO A 45 -10.44 -13.71 12.98
C PRO A 45 -10.44 -15.02 12.17
N GLU A 46 -9.81 -15.00 11.00
CA GLU A 46 -9.74 -16.10 10.04
C GLU A 46 -8.48 -16.98 10.22
N GLY A 47 -7.48 -16.48 10.96
CA GLY A 47 -6.24 -17.20 11.25
C GLY A 47 -5.07 -16.30 11.62
N VAL A 48 -3.85 -16.84 11.45
CA VAL A 48 -2.60 -16.11 11.68
C VAL A 48 -1.89 -15.96 10.34
N GLU A 49 -1.71 -14.72 9.89
CA GLU A 49 -0.94 -14.42 8.68
C GLU A 49 0.50 -14.05 9.06
N LEU A 50 1.49 -14.71 8.47
CA LEU A 50 2.90 -14.40 8.70
C LEU A 50 3.41 -13.45 7.62
N ALA A 51 4.30 -12.53 8.00
CA ALA A 51 5.00 -11.63 7.09
C ALA A 51 6.43 -11.35 7.58
N ILE A 52 7.36 -11.16 6.65
CA ILE A 52 8.73 -10.73 6.95
C ILE A 52 8.82 -9.20 6.89
N SER A 53 9.45 -8.59 7.89
CA SER A 53 9.83 -7.18 7.85
C SER A 53 11.24 -7.07 7.28
N VAL A 54 11.38 -6.40 6.15
CA VAL A 54 12.64 -6.19 5.43
C VAL A 54 13.04 -4.73 5.57
N ASP A 55 14.30 -4.48 5.95
CA ASP A 55 14.88 -3.14 5.88
C ASP A 55 15.48 -2.91 4.49
N SER A 56 14.98 -1.88 3.82
CA SER A 56 15.44 -1.42 2.50
C SER A 56 15.84 0.06 2.61
N ALA A 57 17.12 0.29 2.89
CA ALA A 57 17.72 1.63 3.00
C ALA A 57 16.93 2.58 3.92
N GLY A 58 16.58 2.10 5.13
CA GLY A 58 15.82 2.85 6.13
C GLY A 58 14.31 2.87 5.93
N ARG A 59 13.78 2.08 4.97
CA ARG A 59 12.35 1.80 4.87
C ARG A 59 12.08 0.37 5.30
N GLU A 60 11.19 0.20 6.27
CA GLU A 60 10.70 -1.12 6.65
C GLU A 60 9.57 -1.55 5.71
N LEU A 61 9.64 -2.80 5.28
CA LEU A 61 8.81 -3.34 4.22
C LEU A 61 8.24 -4.68 4.66
N ASN A 62 6.92 -4.76 4.75
CA ASN A 62 6.24 -5.97 5.19
C ASN A 62 5.88 -6.84 3.99
N ILE A 63 6.49 -8.02 3.88
CA ILE A 63 6.25 -8.95 2.77
C ILE A 63 5.52 -10.17 3.33
N PRO A 64 4.29 -10.45 2.89
CA PRO A 64 3.53 -11.60 3.37
C PRO A 64 4.23 -12.90 2.97
N TRP A 65 4.13 -13.91 3.84
CA TRP A 65 4.77 -15.21 3.63
C TRP A 65 4.27 -15.91 2.36
N ALA A 66 3.04 -15.59 1.91
CA ALA A 66 2.44 -16.11 0.69
C ALA A 66 3.30 -15.85 -0.56
N ASP A 67 3.99 -14.69 -0.60
CA ASP A 67 4.81 -14.27 -1.73
C ASP A 67 6.22 -14.85 -1.73
N ILE A 68 6.60 -15.56 -0.66
CA ILE A 68 7.92 -16.20 -0.56
C ILE A 68 7.90 -17.50 -1.36
N GLN A 69 8.86 -17.63 -2.29
CA GLN A 69 9.06 -18.82 -3.11
C GLN A 69 9.89 -19.86 -2.36
N ALA A 70 11.01 -19.42 -1.79
CA ALA A 70 11.95 -20.28 -1.09
C ALA A 70 12.77 -19.48 -0.08
N ILE A 71 13.20 -20.16 0.98
CA ILE A 71 14.09 -19.62 2.01
C ILE A 71 15.28 -20.57 2.12
N GLY A 72 16.46 -20.04 1.81
CA GLY A 72 17.74 -20.72 1.99
C GLY A 72 18.79 -19.72 2.45
N ASP A 73 19.90 -19.62 1.72
CA ASP A 73 20.92 -18.59 1.94
C ASP A 73 20.41 -17.17 1.60
N VAL A 74 19.39 -17.11 0.76
CA VAL A 74 18.66 -15.91 0.34
C VAL A 74 17.16 -16.23 0.33
N VAL A 75 16.34 -15.23 0.61
CA VAL A 75 14.88 -15.33 0.55
C VAL A 75 14.44 -14.90 -0.85
N LEU A 76 13.88 -15.83 -1.62
CA LEU A 76 13.44 -15.56 -2.99
C LEU A 76 11.92 -15.32 -3.02
N LEU A 77 11.48 -14.26 -3.69
CA LEU A 77 10.06 -13.98 -3.88
C LEU A 77 9.52 -14.58 -5.18
N LYS A 78 8.26 -15.01 -5.16
CA LYS A 78 7.53 -15.59 -6.30
C LYS A 78 7.23 -14.55 -7.38
N SER A 79 6.96 -13.31 -6.95
CA SER A 79 6.47 -12.23 -7.79
C SER A 79 7.41 -11.04 -7.77
N GLN A 80 7.16 -10.12 -8.71
CA GLN A 80 7.69 -8.78 -8.60
C GLN A 80 7.12 -8.16 -7.32
N TYR A 81 7.98 -7.82 -6.37
CA TYR A 81 7.56 -7.10 -5.19
C TYR A 81 7.25 -5.67 -5.62
N GLU A 82 6.03 -5.46 -6.08
CA GLU A 82 5.47 -4.12 -6.19
C GLU A 82 5.29 -3.66 -4.75
N LYS A 83 6.20 -2.79 -4.29
CA LYS A 83 6.05 -2.08 -3.03
C LYS A 83 4.59 -1.67 -2.91
N PRO A 84 3.87 -1.99 -1.83
CA PRO A 84 2.52 -1.49 -1.61
C PRO A 84 2.60 0.00 -1.84
N SER A 85 2.13 0.43 -3.01
CA SER A 85 1.95 1.83 -3.26
C SER A 85 1.04 2.26 -2.12
N PRO A 86 1.28 3.42 -1.49
CA PRO A 86 0.20 4.03 -0.70
C PRO A 86 -1.09 3.87 -1.51
N PRO A 87 -2.22 3.49 -0.86
CA PRO A 87 -3.49 3.26 -1.53
C PRO A 87 -3.63 4.32 -2.58
N PRO A 88 -3.86 3.97 -3.86
CA PRO A 88 -3.75 4.89 -4.98
C PRO A 88 -4.37 6.18 -4.51
N THR A 89 -3.52 7.18 -4.27
CA THR A 89 -4.00 8.51 -3.90
C THR A 89 -4.81 8.84 -5.11
N LEU A 90 -6.14 8.71 -4.99
CA LEU A 90 -7.08 8.60 -6.10
C LEU A 90 -6.51 9.43 -7.22
N VAL A 91 -5.85 8.75 -8.16
CA VAL A 91 -5.33 9.43 -9.32
C VAL A 91 -6.63 9.86 -9.93
N THR A 92 -6.86 11.16 -9.81
CA THR A 92 -7.94 11.83 -10.50
C THR A 92 -7.90 11.25 -11.90
N PRO A 93 -9.02 10.72 -12.41
CA PRO A 93 -9.05 10.04 -13.69
C PRO A 93 -8.27 10.86 -14.73
N PRO A 94 -7.58 10.21 -15.67
CA PRO A 94 -6.80 10.90 -16.69
C PRO A 94 -7.68 11.99 -17.28
N THR A 95 -7.15 13.20 -17.29
CA THR A 95 -7.74 14.38 -17.90
C THR A 95 -8.25 13.98 -19.28
N VAL A 96 -9.55 13.67 -19.37
CA VAL A 96 -10.29 13.77 -20.62
C VAL A 96 -10.00 15.18 -21.09
N PRO A 97 -9.56 15.41 -22.35
CA PRO A 97 -9.30 16.74 -22.85
C PRO A 97 -10.58 17.54 -22.62
N THR A 98 -10.52 18.38 -21.59
CA THR A 98 -11.62 19.23 -21.20
C THR A 98 -11.71 20.21 -22.36
N PRO A 99 -12.88 20.35 -23.02
CA PRO A 99 -13.05 21.45 -23.96
C PRO A 99 -12.68 22.76 -23.22
N PRO A 100 -12.03 23.71 -23.90
CA PRO A 100 -11.46 24.89 -23.26
C PRO A 100 -12.49 25.57 -22.35
N PRO A 101 -12.09 26.12 -21.18
CA PRO A 101 -12.98 26.99 -20.42
C PRO A 101 -13.17 28.28 -21.22
N VAL A 102 -14.16 28.25 -22.11
CA VAL A 102 -14.78 29.45 -22.65
C VAL A 102 -15.78 29.90 -21.59
N GLY A 103 -15.51 31.04 -20.97
CA GLY A 103 -16.53 31.72 -20.17
C GLY A 103 -15.97 32.44 -18.97
N THR A 104 -15.40 33.62 -19.22
CA THR A 104 -15.43 34.75 -18.30
C THR A 104 -16.81 34.90 -17.66
N GLY A 105 -16.94 34.56 -16.37
CA GLY A 105 -18.19 34.73 -15.62
C GLY A 105 -17.86 34.98 -14.16
N LEU A 106 -18.11 36.20 -13.69
CA LEU A 106 -17.87 36.66 -12.32
C LEU A 106 -18.53 35.72 -11.30
N GLU A 107 -17.76 35.28 -10.31
CA GLU A 107 -18.19 34.48 -9.17
C GLU A 107 -19.43 35.09 -8.49
N LYS A 108 -20.46 34.29 -8.18
CA LYS A 108 -21.69 34.77 -7.53
C LYS A 108 -21.59 34.62 -6.02
N ILE A 109 -21.64 35.73 -5.29
CA ILE A 109 -21.66 35.72 -3.83
C ILE A 109 -23.10 35.49 -3.35
N CYS A 110 -23.30 34.51 -2.48
CA CYS A 110 -24.61 34.24 -1.89
C CYS A 110 -25.00 35.37 -0.93
N PRO A 111 -26.15 36.07 -1.11
CA PRO A 111 -26.55 37.16 -0.23
C PRO A 111 -26.99 36.70 1.16
N TYR A 112 -27.15 35.39 1.39
CA TYR A 112 -27.65 34.84 2.66
C TYR A 112 -26.57 34.26 3.56
N CYS A 113 -25.41 33.90 3.02
CA CYS A 113 -24.33 33.26 3.78
C CYS A 113 -22.93 33.64 3.29
N GLU A 114 -22.84 34.60 2.36
CA GLU A 114 -21.63 35.15 1.76
C GLU A 114 -20.69 34.13 1.11
N PHE A 115 -21.17 32.92 0.87
CA PHE A 115 -20.38 31.92 0.18
C PHE A 115 -20.22 32.27 -1.30
N LYS A 116 -18.98 32.20 -1.80
CA LYS A 116 -18.66 32.37 -3.22
C LYS A 116 -19.04 31.12 -3.99
N ASN A 117 -20.05 31.23 -4.83
CA ASN A 117 -20.53 30.15 -5.68
C ASN A 117 -20.06 30.37 -7.12
N PRO A 118 -19.87 29.29 -7.89
CA PRO A 118 -19.51 29.41 -9.30
C PRO A 118 -20.67 30.08 -10.08
N PRO A 119 -20.37 30.75 -11.20
CA PRO A 119 -21.34 31.59 -11.92
C PRO A 119 -22.55 30.83 -12.50
N ASP A 120 -22.39 29.53 -12.73
CA ASP A 120 -23.40 28.60 -13.23
C ASP A 120 -24.30 28.02 -12.13
N ALA A 121 -23.97 28.24 -10.85
CA ALA A 121 -24.76 27.74 -9.73
C ALA A 121 -26.14 28.42 -9.65
N LYS A 122 -27.20 27.62 -9.78
CA LYS A 122 -28.60 28.06 -9.56
C LYS A 122 -28.96 28.14 -8.06
N PHE A 123 -28.22 27.42 -7.21
CA PHE A 123 -28.41 27.34 -5.76
C PHE A 123 -27.06 27.43 -5.04
N CYS A 124 -27.05 27.99 -3.84
CA CYS A 124 -25.86 28.09 -3.02
C CYS A 124 -25.45 26.72 -2.50
N VAL A 125 -24.21 26.30 -2.74
CA VAL A 125 -23.71 24.99 -2.31
C VAL A 125 -23.59 24.86 -0.78
N ARG A 126 -23.51 25.98 -0.07
CA ARG A 126 -23.35 26.00 1.39
C ARG A 126 -24.66 26.02 2.16
N CYS A 127 -25.66 26.77 1.68
CA CYS A 127 -26.92 26.98 2.41
C CYS A 127 -28.18 26.53 1.65
N GLY A 128 -28.04 26.04 0.41
CA GLY A 128 -29.14 25.49 -0.40
C GLY A 128 -30.12 26.52 -0.98
N ARG A 129 -29.99 27.80 -0.66
CA ARG A 129 -30.88 28.86 -1.18
C ARG A 129 -30.57 29.20 -2.64
N ARG A 130 -31.60 29.54 -3.41
CA ARG A 130 -31.48 29.94 -4.83
C ARG A 130 -30.62 31.20 -4.96
N LEU A 131 -29.69 31.20 -5.91
CA LEU A 131 -28.88 32.37 -6.21
C LEU A 131 -29.62 33.25 -7.24
N PRO A 132 -29.49 34.59 -7.15
CA PRO A 132 -29.97 35.46 -8.21
C PRO A 132 -29.26 35.11 -9.53
N SER A 133 -30.04 35.02 -10.60
CA SER A 133 -29.57 34.73 -11.96
C SER A 133 -28.68 35.84 -12.50
#